data_AF-A0A2H0FN60-F1
#
_entry.id   AF-A0A2H0FN60-F1
#
_cell.length_a   1.000
_cell.length_b   1.000
_cell.length_c   1.000
_cell.angle_alpha   90.00
_cell.angle_beta   90.00
_cell.angle_gamma   90.00
#
_symmetry.space_group_name_H-M   'P 1'
#
loop_
_entity.id
_entity.type
_entity.pdbx_description
1 polymer ?
#
loop_
_entity_poly.entity_id
_entity_poly.type
_entity_poly.pdbx_seq_one_letter_code
_entity_poly.pdbx_strand_id
1 'polypeptide(L)'
;MFRIRRIYDDLLPINGEEIKQVQEILRTQFDKLPESDIVKLPLLLKNPLKYKFKTILFVADNGRGRVFGFSIVYLFTDFNFCYLDFISAAPNTTGRGIGGSLYDRVRESAKRLGAVGIFFECLPDDPALCKNENTLKQNAARLKFYERYGAFPIINTKYETPVKPDSDCPPYLVFDSLGNEKLPDTKYVKKMVNAILERKYGDVCSPAYTKMVVDSFKENPIKLRKPKYIKNVVSTEKILVTPEDLKIAIVLNDKHDIHHITERGYVEAPVRIRSIMKELIPTGLFKEVTVKKYPIKHITDVHAKDYVSYLEKVCANVPAKKSIYPYVFPIRNAARPPIDLPVRAGYYCMDTFTPLNQNAFIAAKRAVDCTLTAADEMLNGAYISYSLVRPPGHHAEKRAFGGFCYLNSNAVAAHYLSKFGKVCILDIDYHHGNGSQNIFYKRADVLTISIHGNPKFAYPYFSGFEDEIGANGGENFNVNMPLKENIDGKEYLHYLKKATKFIEAFDPKFLIIALGLDPAKDDPTGTWQLLPKDFEENGKVIGKLKIPTLVVQEGGYKIRSLGNNAKHFFTGLWNGFHN
;
A
#
# COMPACT_ATOMS: atom_id res chain seq x y z
N MET A 1 18.89 4.18 14.10
CA MET A 1 17.94 4.95 13.28
C MET A 1 16.60 4.24 13.34
N PHE A 2 15.50 4.94 13.58
CA PHE A 2 14.14 4.37 13.57
C PHE A 2 13.36 4.97 12.41
N ARG A 3 12.36 4.25 11.89
CA ARG A 3 11.35 4.79 10.97
C ARG A 3 10.02 4.90 11.70
N ILE A 4 9.14 5.79 11.24
CA ILE A 4 7.77 5.86 11.73
C ILE A 4 6.86 5.42 10.59
N ARG A 5 6.00 4.43 10.86
CA ARG A 5 5.02 3.96 9.89
C ARG A 5 3.63 3.90 10.49
N ARG A 6 2.63 4.11 9.65
CA ARG A 6 1.23 3.86 10.00
C ARG A 6 0.91 2.37 9.91
N ILE A 7 0.31 1.82 10.96
CA ILE A 7 -0.34 0.52 10.97
C ILE A 7 -1.84 0.73 10.70
N TYR A 8 -2.36 0.08 9.67
CA TYR A 8 -3.75 0.21 9.24
C TYR A 8 -4.60 -0.96 9.76
N ASP A 9 -3.99 -2.14 9.88
CA ASP A 9 -4.61 -3.39 10.27
C ASP A 9 -3.55 -4.36 10.85
N ASP A 10 -3.99 -5.52 11.32
CA ASP A 10 -3.14 -6.62 11.78
C ASP A 10 -2.94 -7.72 10.71
N LEU A 11 -3.30 -7.46 9.44
CA LEU A 11 -3.29 -8.48 8.38
C LEU A 11 -1.85 -8.93 8.11
N LEU A 12 -0.92 -7.97 7.98
CA LEU A 12 0.49 -8.30 7.76
C LEU A 12 1.11 -8.88 9.05
N PRO A 13 1.88 -9.99 8.97
CA PRO A 13 2.51 -10.59 10.16
C PRO A 13 3.32 -9.60 11.00
N ILE A 14 4.07 -8.70 10.34
CA ILE A 14 4.84 -7.65 11.01
C ILE A 14 3.94 -6.65 11.76
N ASN A 15 2.77 -6.30 11.21
CA ASN A 15 1.81 -5.43 11.89
C ASN A 15 1.24 -6.11 13.13
N GLY A 16 0.87 -7.38 13.02
CA GLY A 16 0.35 -8.15 14.14
C GLY A 16 1.35 -8.22 15.30
N GLU A 17 2.63 -8.42 15.01
CA GLU A 17 3.68 -8.45 16.03
C GLU A 17 3.98 -7.08 16.64
N GLU A 18 3.99 -6.02 15.84
CA GLU A 18 4.16 -4.66 16.35
C GLU A 18 2.96 -4.21 17.20
N ILE A 19 1.73 -4.58 16.84
CA ILE A 19 0.54 -4.30 17.66
C ILE A 19 0.66 -4.98 19.03
N LYS A 20 1.15 -6.22 19.11
CA LYS A 20 1.39 -6.89 20.40
C LYS A 20 2.42 -6.15 21.24
N GLN A 21 3.51 -5.67 20.64
CA GLN A 21 4.50 -4.85 21.35
C GLN A 21 3.91 -3.52 21.82
N VAL A 22 3.04 -2.88 21.03
CA VAL A 22 2.30 -1.68 21.46
C VAL A 22 1.40 -1.98 22.65
N GLN A 23 0.69 -3.10 22.64
CA GLN A 23 -0.12 -3.55 23.78
C GLN A 23 0.73 -3.75 25.04
N GLU A 24 1.94 -4.28 24.90
CA GLU A 24 2.86 -4.45 26.03
C GLU A 24 3.41 -3.12 26.56
N ILE A 25 3.71 -2.17 25.67
CA ILE A 25 4.08 -0.81 26.09
C ILE A 25 2.89 -0.15 26.81
N LEU A 26 1.65 -0.36 26.36
CA LEU A 26 0.45 0.13 27.04
C LEU A 26 0.34 -0.43 28.46
N ARG A 27 0.49 -1.75 28.65
CA ARG A 27 0.45 -2.39 29.97
C ARG A 27 1.52 -1.86 30.92
N THR A 28 2.73 -1.63 30.41
CA THR A 28 3.87 -1.23 31.24
C THR A 28 3.89 0.26 31.56
N GLN A 29 3.43 1.13 30.65
CA GLN A 29 3.47 2.59 30.82
C GLN A 29 2.17 3.18 31.39
N PHE A 30 1.05 2.47 31.28
CA PHE A 30 -0.28 2.93 31.71
C PHE A 30 -0.94 1.88 32.61
N ASP A 31 -0.41 1.72 33.82
CA ASP A 31 -0.84 0.75 34.85
C ASP A 31 -2.34 0.83 35.22
N LYS A 32 -2.96 2.01 35.08
CA LYS A 32 -4.39 2.23 35.34
C LYS A 32 -5.30 1.94 34.14
N LEU A 33 -4.75 1.61 32.97
CA LEU A 33 -5.53 1.34 31.77
C LEU A 33 -6.17 -0.06 31.86
N PRO A 34 -7.50 -0.20 31.70
CA PRO A 34 -8.14 -1.51 31.73
C PRO A 34 -7.62 -2.44 30.63
N GLU A 35 -7.41 -3.72 30.95
CA GLU A 35 -6.92 -4.70 29.96
C GLU A 35 -7.87 -4.81 28.76
N SER A 36 -9.19 -4.64 28.97
CA SER A 36 -10.20 -4.57 27.91
C SER A 36 -9.92 -3.50 26.86
N ASP A 37 -9.30 -2.38 27.26
CA ASP A 37 -8.96 -1.27 26.38
C ASP A 37 -7.67 -1.51 25.59
N ILE A 38 -6.79 -2.36 26.11
CA ILE A 38 -5.55 -2.75 25.46
C ILE A 38 -5.83 -3.82 24.40
N VAL A 39 -6.59 -4.86 24.75
CA VAL A 39 -6.89 -5.97 23.84
C VAL A 39 -7.80 -5.58 22.67
N LYS A 40 -8.57 -4.49 22.78
CA LYS A 40 -9.44 -4.00 21.70
C LYS A 40 -8.71 -3.26 20.57
N LEU A 41 -7.41 -2.94 20.72
CA LEU A 41 -6.65 -2.16 19.73
C LEU A 41 -6.70 -2.72 18.29
N PRO A 42 -6.49 -4.02 18.03
CA PRO A 42 -6.63 -4.58 16.67
C PRO A 42 -8.04 -4.39 16.09
N LEU A 43 -9.07 -4.52 16.92
CA LEU A 43 -10.46 -4.33 16.51
C LEU A 43 -10.77 -2.86 16.19
N LEU A 44 -10.19 -1.92 16.96
CA LEU A 44 -10.30 -0.48 16.74
C LEU A 44 -9.70 -0.05 15.38
N LEU A 45 -8.65 -0.74 14.91
CA LEU A 45 -8.02 -0.47 13.61
C LEU A 45 -8.91 -0.94 12.44
N LYS A 46 -9.58 -2.07 12.60
CA LYS A 46 -10.42 -2.69 11.55
C LYS A 46 -11.81 -2.08 11.41
N ASN A 47 -12.44 -1.65 12.51
CA ASN A 47 -13.87 -1.36 12.54
C ASN A 47 -14.20 0.10 12.93
N PRO A 48 -14.01 1.07 12.02
CA PRO A 48 -14.29 2.49 12.31
C PRO A 48 -15.79 2.78 12.50
N LEU A 49 -16.68 2.00 11.89
CA LEU A 49 -18.13 2.21 11.96
C LEU A 49 -18.68 1.98 13.36
N LYS A 50 -18.20 0.93 14.05
CA LYS A 50 -18.64 0.61 15.42
C LYS A 50 -18.37 1.77 16.39
N TYR A 51 -17.24 2.47 16.23
CA TYR A 51 -16.79 3.49 17.17
C TYR A 51 -17.04 4.93 16.70
N LYS A 52 -17.57 5.12 15.48
CA LYS A 52 -17.86 6.44 14.88
C LYS A 52 -16.63 7.36 14.80
N PHE A 53 -15.43 6.78 14.73
CA PHE A 53 -14.16 7.42 14.43
C PHE A 53 -13.20 6.38 13.83
N LYS A 54 -12.19 6.84 13.07
CA LYS A 54 -11.16 5.98 12.49
C LYS A 54 -9.90 6.01 13.35
N THR A 55 -9.43 4.85 13.78
CA THR A 55 -8.18 4.73 14.54
C THR A 55 -6.97 4.77 13.61
N ILE A 56 -5.92 5.48 14.03
CA ILE A 56 -4.64 5.60 13.37
C ILE A 56 -3.56 5.26 14.38
N LEU A 57 -2.84 4.17 14.14
CA LEU A 57 -1.69 3.76 14.95
C LEU A 57 -0.41 4.10 14.18
N PHE A 58 0.45 4.94 14.76
CA PHE A 58 1.82 5.12 14.30
C PHE A 58 2.77 4.35 15.19
N VAL A 59 3.72 3.65 14.57
CA VAL A 59 4.75 2.89 15.28
C VAL A 59 6.12 3.37 14.82
N ALA A 60 6.98 3.67 15.79
CA ALA A 60 8.40 3.92 15.58
C ALA A 60 9.15 2.59 15.71
N ASP A 61 9.66 2.04 14.61
CA ASP A 61 10.32 0.72 14.58
C ASP A 61 11.73 0.77 13.97
N ASN A 62 12.45 -0.36 14.01
CA ASN A 62 13.77 -0.53 13.38
C ASN A 62 13.73 -1.15 11.97
N GLY A 63 12.56 -1.31 11.37
CA GLY A 63 12.33 -2.01 10.09
C GLY A 63 12.40 -3.54 10.18
N ARG A 64 12.63 -4.10 11.36
CA ARG A 64 12.69 -5.54 11.64
C ARG A 64 11.71 -5.94 12.75
N GLY A 65 10.65 -5.16 12.91
CA GLY A 65 9.56 -5.43 13.86
C GLY A 65 9.82 -5.06 15.32
N ARG A 66 10.96 -4.46 15.70
CA ARG A 66 11.17 -3.98 17.08
C ARG A 66 10.60 -2.56 17.25
N VAL A 67 9.64 -2.41 18.15
CA VAL A 67 9.00 -1.12 18.47
C VAL A 67 9.80 -0.33 19.50
N PHE A 68 10.02 0.95 19.23
CA PHE A 68 10.63 1.93 20.14
C PHE A 68 9.62 2.94 20.70
N GLY A 69 8.42 3.01 20.14
CA GLY A 69 7.36 3.90 20.59
C GLY A 69 6.18 3.89 19.63
N PHE A 70 5.08 4.50 20.06
CA PHE A 70 3.86 4.55 19.26
C PHE A 70 3.02 5.79 19.56
N SER A 71 2.08 6.09 18.67
CA SER A 71 0.95 6.97 18.97
C SER A 71 -0.37 6.42 18.42
N ILE A 72 -1.45 6.62 19.18
CA ILE A 72 -2.82 6.25 18.80
C ILE A 72 -3.63 7.53 18.65
N VAL A 73 -4.21 7.73 17.46
CA VAL A 73 -4.99 8.91 17.10
C VAL A 73 -6.35 8.47 16.57
N TYR A 74 -7.42 9.12 17.01
CA TYR A 74 -8.77 8.94 16.49
C TYR A 74 -9.13 10.08 15.55
N LEU A 75 -9.49 9.77 14.31
CA LEU A 75 -10.02 10.72 13.34
C LEU A 75 -11.55 10.69 13.39
N PHE A 76 -12.14 11.80 13.83
CA PHE A 76 -13.59 12.02 13.83
C PHE A 76 -13.98 12.64 12.50
N THR A 77 -14.41 11.82 11.54
CA THR A 77 -14.61 12.23 10.14
C THR A 77 -15.81 13.16 9.94
N ASP A 78 -16.78 13.14 10.85
CA ASP A 78 -17.99 13.97 10.80
C ASP A 78 -17.73 15.44 11.16
N PHE A 79 -16.71 15.71 11.98
CA PHE A 79 -16.29 17.07 12.33
C PHE A 79 -14.88 17.42 11.82
N ASN A 80 -14.21 16.45 11.21
CA ASN A 80 -12.85 16.52 10.70
C ASN A 80 -11.83 17.05 11.71
N PHE A 81 -11.68 16.35 12.85
CA PHE A 81 -10.60 16.60 13.80
C PHE A 81 -9.93 15.31 14.25
N CYS A 82 -8.71 15.45 14.76
CA CYS A 82 -7.96 14.36 15.36
C CYS A 82 -8.03 14.45 16.89
N TYR A 83 -8.19 13.32 17.56
CA TYR A 83 -8.00 13.19 18.99
C TYR A 83 -6.78 12.29 19.25
N LEU A 84 -5.71 12.83 19.82
CA LEU A 84 -4.52 12.06 20.19
C LEU A 84 -4.80 11.39 21.54
N ASP A 85 -4.91 10.06 21.54
CA ASP A 85 -5.22 9.27 22.74
C ASP A 85 -3.95 8.91 23.51
N PHE A 86 -3.01 8.27 22.82
CA PHE A 86 -1.75 7.85 23.41
C PHE A 86 -0.57 8.31 22.57
N ILE A 87 0.50 8.71 23.23
CA ILE A 87 1.83 8.83 22.64
C ILE A 87 2.84 8.39 23.68
N SER A 88 3.65 7.39 23.35
CA SER A 88 4.60 6.84 24.31
C SER A 88 5.83 6.26 23.62
N ALA A 89 6.98 6.38 24.28
CA ALA A 89 8.18 5.63 23.94
C ALA A 89 8.18 4.32 24.74
N ALA A 90 8.79 3.27 24.18
CA ALA A 90 8.97 2.01 24.90
C ALA A 90 9.82 2.23 26.17
N PRO A 91 9.62 1.45 27.24
CA PRO A 91 10.48 1.49 28.42
C PRO A 91 11.97 1.42 28.03
N ASN A 92 12.83 2.19 28.70
CA ASN A 92 14.29 2.26 28.44
C ASN A 92 14.71 2.82 27.06
N THR A 93 13.79 3.43 26.30
CA THR A 93 14.10 4.14 25.04
C THR A 93 13.84 5.64 25.10
N THR A 94 13.44 6.14 26.28
CA THR A 94 13.19 7.55 26.57
C THR A 94 14.43 8.41 26.28
N GLY A 95 14.22 9.59 25.68
CA GLY A 95 15.30 10.56 25.42
C GLY A 95 15.90 10.58 24.00
N ARG A 96 15.52 9.67 23.09
CA ARG A 96 16.04 9.64 21.70
C ARG A 96 15.26 10.50 20.68
N GLY A 97 14.45 11.44 21.14
CA GLY A 97 13.61 12.27 20.26
C GLY A 97 12.37 11.55 19.67
N ILE A 98 12.12 10.29 20.04
CA ILE A 98 11.02 9.46 19.52
C ILE A 98 9.66 10.14 19.69
N GLY A 99 9.36 10.67 20.88
CA GLY A 99 8.09 11.37 21.14
C GLY A 99 7.90 12.60 20.25
N GLY A 100 8.96 13.38 20.00
CA GLY A 100 8.93 14.51 19.08
C GLY A 100 8.66 14.08 17.64
N SER A 101 9.38 13.06 17.16
CA SER A 101 9.16 12.54 15.80
C SER A 101 7.78 11.91 15.61
N LEU A 102 7.25 11.21 16.61
CA LEU A 102 5.88 10.68 16.59
C LEU A 102 4.84 11.81 16.55
N TYR A 103 5.02 12.85 17.38
CA TYR A 103 4.10 13.98 17.38
C TYR A 103 4.16 14.78 16.07
N ASP A 104 5.35 15.02 15.51
CA ASP A 104 5.53 15.57 14.16
C ASP A 104 4.71 14.78 13.13
N ARG A 105 4.81 13.45 13.14
CA ARG A 105 4.07 12.57 12.21
C ARG A 105 2.55 12.66 12.41
N VAL A 106 2.08 12.75 13.66
CA VAL A 106 0.66 12.94 13.98
C VAL A 106 0.16 14.26 13.42
N ARG A 107 0.88 15.36 13.63
CA ARG A 107 0.53 16.69 13.07
C ARG A 107 0.51 16.67 11.55
N GLU A 108 1.51 16.07 10.92
CA GLU A 108 1.57 15.95 9.48
C GLU A 108 0.39 15.14 8.92
N SER A 109 0.04 14.03 9.58
CA SER A 109 -1.12 13.23 9.21
C SER A 109 -2.42 14.02 9.36
N ALA A 110 -2.59 14.76 10.46
CA ALA A 110 -3.78 15.57 10.71
C ALA A 110 -3.95 16.65 9.64
N LYS A 111 -2.87 17.35 9.27
CA LYS A 111 -2.87 18.34 8.18
C LYS A 111 -3.29 17.73 6.84
N ARG A 112 -2.73 16.58 6.47
CA ARG A 112 -3.06 15.87 5.22
C ARG A 112 -4.51 15.43 5.15
N LEU A 113 -5.08 15.02 6.29
CA LEU A 113 -6.48 14.66 6.41
C LEU A 113 -7.42 15.87 6.46
N GLY A 114 -6.87 17.10 6.39
CA GLY A 114 -7.64 18.34 6.46
C GLY A 114 -8.24 18.62 7.83
N ALA A 115 -7.71 18.00 8.90
CA ALA A 115 -8.25 18.14 10.24
C ALA A 115 -8.15 19.60 10.72
N VAL A 116 -9.19 20.07 11.41
CA VAL A 116 -9.27 21.42 12.00
C VAL A 116 -8.20 21.63 13.09
N GLY A 117 -7.83 20.55 13.77
CA GLY A 117 -6.78 20.54 14.79
C GLY A 117 -6.66 19.18 15.46
N ILE A 118 -5.79 19.10 16.47
CA ILE A 118 -5.64 17.92 17.32
C ILE A 118 -6.07 18.28 18.74
N PHE A 119 -7.00 17.50 19.28
CA PHE A 119 -7.39 17.53 20.69
C PHE A 119 -6.72 16.40 21.44
N PHE A 120 -6.37 16.60 22.71
CA PHE A 120 -5.93 15.52 23.59
C PHE A 120 -6.03 15.93 25.05
N GLU A 121 -6.03 14.95 25.94
CA GLU A 121 -5.98 15.19 27.37
C GLU A 121 -4.52 15.26 27.86
N CYS A 122 -4.24 16.24 28.72
CA CYS A 122 -2.98 16.32 29.45
C CYS A 122 -3.28 16.64 30.91
N LEU A 123 -2.70 15.85 31.82
CA LEU A 123 -2.89 16.07 33.26
C LEU A 123 -2.35 17.45 33.68
N PRO A 124 -2.99 18.11 34.67
CA PRO A 124 -2.71 19.50 34.99
C PRO A 124 -1.39 19.69 35.74
N ASP A 125 -0.75 20.83 35.51
CA ASP A 125 0.42 21.34 36.24
C ASP A 125 0.04 22.32 37.37
N ASP A 126 -1.24 22.34 37.74
CA ASP A 126 -1.78 23.19 38.80
C ASP A 126 -1.91 22.38 40.12
N PRO A 127 -1.21 22.78 41.20
CA PRO A 127 -1.32 22.15 42.50
C PRO A 127 -2.74 22.14 43.09
N ALA A 128 -3.62 23.06 42.66
CA ALA A 128 -5.01 23.06 43.09
C ALA A 128 -5.83 21.91 42.47
N LEU A 129 -5.40 21.40 41.31
CA LEU A 129 -6.05 20.32 40.59
C LEU A 129 -5.37 18.97 40.79
N CYS A 130 -4.08 18.95 41.15
CA CYS A 130 -3.31 17.71 41.28
C CYS A 130 -2.37 17.76 42.48
N LYS A 131 -2.56 16.86 43.45
CA LYS A 131 -1.91 16.96 44.76
C LYS A 131 -0.48 16.40 44.79
N ASN A 132 -0.17 15.42 43.95
CA ASN A 132 1.12 14.73 43.98
C ASN A 132 2.24 15.53 43.28
N GLU A 133 3.28 15.93 44.02
CA GLU A 133 4.38 16.76 43.50
C GLU A 133 5.18 16.13 42.36
N ASN A 134 5.43 14.82 42.41
CA ASN A 134 6.15 14.12 41.34
C ASN A 134 5.31 14.09 40.05
N THR A 135 4.00 13.91 40.20
CA THR A 135 3.03 13.95 39.09
C THR A 135 2.98 15.35 38.49
N LEU A 136 2.93 16.41 39.30
CA LEU A 136 2.99 17.80 38.85
C LEU A 136 4.24 18.10 38.02
N LYS A 137 5.43 17.64 38.46
CA LYS A 137 6.68 17.80 37.69
C LYS A 137 6.62 17.11 36.34
N GLN A 138 6.06 15.89 36.27
CA GLN A 138 5.88 15.16 35.02
C GLN A 138 4.86 15.85 34.09
N ASN A 139 3.75 16.34 34.64
CA ASN A 139 2.72 17.07 33.90
C ASN A 139 3.25 18.37 33.30
N ALA A 140 4.02 19.13 34.09
CA ALA A 140 4.72 20.33 33.62
C ALA A 140 5.67 20.02 32.46
N ALA A 141 6.41 18.90 32.54
CA ALA A 141 7.30 18.48 31.45
C ALA A 141 6.53 18.10 30.18
N ARG A 142 5.39 17.41 30.30
CA ARG A 142 4.50 17.06 29.18
C ARG A 142 3.91 18.31 28.52
N LEU A 143 3.36 19.24 29.30
CA LEU A 143 2.82 20.49 28.79
C LEU A 143 3.92 21.32 28.12
N LYS A 144 5.11 21.42 28.72
CA LYS A 144 6.28 22.06 28.10
C LYS A 144 6.67 21.44 26.76
N PHE A 145 6.51 20.12 26.59
CA PHE A 145 6.74 19.46 25.31
C PHE A 145 5.73 19.92 24.25
N TYR A 146 4.43 19.90 24.57
CA TYR A 146 3.35 20.29 23.66
C TYR A 146 3.32 21.79 23.33
N GLU A 147 3.65 22.66 24.29
CA GLU A 147 3.72 24.10 24.07
C GLU A 147 4.70 24.43 22.93
N ARG A 148 5.81 23.67 22.77
CA ARG A 148 6.79 23.87 21.67
C ARG A 148 6.17 23.76 20.27
N TYR A 149 5.06 23.05 20.17
CA TYR A 149 4.30 22.86 18.95
C TYR A 149 3.15 23.86 18.77
N GLY A 150 2.92 24.74 19.74
CA GLY A 150 1.77 25.63 19.79
C GLY A 150 0.48 24.95 20.26
N ALA A 151 0.59 23.83 20.99
CA ALA A 151 -0.55 23.14 21.57
C ALA A 151 -0.74 23.58 23.04
N PHE A 152 -1.94 24.09 23.37
CA PHE A 152 -2.22 24.73 24.65
C PHE A 152 -3.53 24.25 25.27
N PRO A 153 -3.64 24.18 26.62
CA PRO A 153 -4.91 23.95 27.30
C PRO A 153 -5.97 24.97 26.89
N ILE A 154 -7.20 24.50 26.67
CA ILE A 154 -8.39 25.36 26.57
C ILE A 154 -8.78 25.78 28.00
N ILE A 155 -8.95 27.07 28.22
CA ILE A 155 -9.25 27.64 29.55
C ILE A 155 -10.68 28.19 29.61
N ASN A 156 -11.13 28.54 30.82
CA ASN A 156 -12.48 29.02 31.09
C ASN A 156 -13.56 27.98 30.75
N THR A 157 -13.25 26.70 31.00
CA THR A 157 -14.17 25.58 30.81
C THR A 157 -14.37 24.83 32.12
N LYS A 158 -15.24 23.83 32.10
CA LYS A 158 -15.42 22.86 33.19
C LYS A 158 -14.85 21.49 32.81
N TYR A 159 -13.99 21.40 31.80
CA TYR A 159 -13.43 20.12 31.36
C TYR A 159 -12.56 19.48 32.46
N GLU A 160 -11.86 20.31 33.22
CA GLU A 160 -11.09 20.00 34.41
C GLU A 160 -11.96 19.71 35.65
N THR A 161 -13.24 19.35 35.48
CA THR A 161 -14.10 18.88 36.58
C THR A 161 -13.92 17.36 36.72
N PRO A 162 -13.66 16.82 37.92
CA PRO A 162 -13.58 15.36 38.10
C PRO A 162 -14.89 14.66 37.70
N VAL A 163 -14.78 13.59 36.89
CA VAL A 163 -15.95 12.76 36.53
C VAL A 163 -16.48 12.01 37.75
N LYS A 164 -15.58 11.55 38.61
CA LYS A 164 -15.91 11.00 39.94
C LYS A 164 -15.48 12.01 41.01
N PRO A 165 -16.31 12.31 42.02
CA PRO A 165 -16.02 13.33 43.03
C PRO A 165 -14.66 13.18 43.73
N ASP A 166 -14.21 11.94 43.94
CA ASP A 166 -12.97 11.63 44.65
C ASP A 166 -11.74 11.51 43.74
N SER A 167 -11.88 11.76 42.43
CA SER A 167 -10.75 11.70 41.49
C SER A 167 -9.87 12.94 41.57
N ASP A 168 -8.56 12.71 41.71
CA ASP A 168 -7.51 13.73 41.68
C ASP A 168 -6.96 13.93 40.26
N CYS A 169 -6.42 15.11 39.97
CA CYS A 169 -5.79 15.46 38.69
C CYS A 169 -6.72 15.34 37.45
N PRO A 170 -7.90 15.99 37.42
CA PRO A 170 -8.74 15.99 36.23
C PRO A 170 -7.98 16.64 35.05
N PRO A 171 -8.02 16.06 33.84
CA PRO A 171 -7.17 16.49 32.74
C PRO A 171 -7.60 17.85 32.18
N TYR A 172 -6.63 18.58 31.63
CA TYR A 172 -6.92 19.66 30.68
C TYR A 172 -7.24 19.07 29.31
N LEU A 173 -8.20 19.68 28.62
CA LEU A 173 -8.33 19.52 27.17
C LEU A 173 -7.34 20.46 26.47
N VAL A 174 -6.37 19.89 25.77
CA VAL A 174 -5.36 20.61 25.00
C VAL A 174 -5.74 20.64 23.52
N PHE A 175 -5.49 21.76 22.87
CA PHE A 175 -5.74 21.95 21.44
C PHE A 175 -4.48 22.40 20.69
N ASP A 176 -4.15 21.69 19.62
CA ASP A 176 -3.14 22.04 18.62
C ASP A 176 -3.85 22.51 17.34
N SER A 177 -3.68 23.79 16.97
CA SER A 177 -4.29 24.37 15.77
C SER A 177 -3.62 23.94 14.47
N LEU A 178 -2.58 23.10 14.53
CA LEU A 178 -1.73 22.71 13.40
C LEU A 178 -1.00 23.91 12.74
N GLY A 179 -0.86 25.01 13.47
CA GLY A 179 -0.27 26.25 12.94
C GLY A 179 -1.28 27.17 12.25
N ASN A 180 -2.58 26.86 12.27
CA ASN A 180 -3.61 27.79 11.84
C ASN A 180 -3.70 28.96 12.83
N GLU A 181 -3.64 30.19 12.33
CA GLU A 181 -3.78 31.41 13.14
C GLU A 181 -5.21 31.62 13.64
N LYS A 182 -6.20 31.23 12.84
CA LYS A 182 -7.62 31.34 13.20
C LYS A 182 -8.07 30.09 13.95
N LEU A 183 -8.52 30.29 15.18
CA LEU A 183 -9.14 29.23 15.98
C LEU A 183 -10.56 28.93 15.47
N PRO A 184 -11.02 27.68 15.60
CA PRO A 184 -12.37 27.29 15.19
C PRO A 184 -13.45 27.98 16.01
N ASP A 185 -14.62 28.15 15.41
CA ASP A 185 -15.81 28.66 16.10
C ASP A 185 -16.22 27.72 17.24
N THR A 186 -16.62 28.32 18.36
CA THR A 186 -16.91 27.60 19.61
C THR A 186 -18.12 26.71 19.49
N LYS A 187 -19.10 27.03 18.63
CA LYS A 187 -20.22 26.14 18.32
C LYS A 187 -19.70 24.84 17.69
N TYR A 188 -18.64 24.92 16.90
CA TYR A 188 -18.02 23.75 16.29
C TYR A 188 -17.17 22.97 17.32
N VAL A 189 -16.39 23.67 18.15
CA VAL A 189 -15.63 23.03 19.25
C VAL A 189 -16.56 22.30 20.22
N LYS A 190 -17.72 22.88 20.58
CA LYS A 190 -18.72 22.22 21.42
C LYS A 190 -19.17 20.87 20.85
N LYS A 191 -19.38 20.78 19.53
CA LYS A 191 -19.74 19.53 18.86
C LYS A 191 -18.61 18.51 18.94
N MET A 192 -17.36 18.94 18.77
CA MET A 192 -16.17 18.07 18.89
C MET A 192 -16.00 17.54 20.32
N VAL A 193 -16.11 18.42 21.32
CA VAL A 193 -16.02 18.05 22.75
C VAL A 193 -17.14 17.08 23.10
N ASN A 194 -18.36 17.34 22.65
CA ASN A 194 -19.48 16.42 22.83
C ASN A 194 -19.18 15.05 22.20
N ALA A 195 -18.66 15.02 20.98
CA ALA A 195 -18.30 13.78 20.30
C ALA A 195 -17.18 13.01 21.03
N ILE A 196 -16.18 13.70 21.59
CA ILE A 196 -15.13 13.08 22.42
C ILE A 196 -15.76 12.43 23.65
N LEU A 197 -16.54 13.19 24.41
CA LEU A 197 -17.13 12.73 25.67
C LEU A 197 -18.15 11.60 25.47
N GLU A 198 -18.95 11.65 24.41
CA GLU A 198 -19.94 10.61 24.11
C GLU A 198 -19.33 9.34 23.50
N ARG A 199 -18.37 9.46 22.57
CA ARG A 199 -17.90 8.31 21.78
C ARG A 199 -16.67 7.64 22.39
N LYS A 200 -15.76 8.42 22.99
CA LYS A 200 -14.57 7.88 23.65
C LYS A 200 -14.85 7.57 25.11
N TYR A 201 -15.55 8.47 25.80
CA TYR A 201 -15.79 8.39 27.24
C TYR A 201 -17.23 8.06 27.61
N GLY A 202 -18.05 7.56 26.67
CA GLY A 202 -19.48 7.30 26.92
C GLY A 202 -19.77 6.33 28.05
N ASP A 203 -18.84 5.41 28.35
CA ASP A 203 -18.96 4.46 29.46
C ASP A 203 -18.70 5.09 30.84
N VAL A 204 -18.10 6.28 30.88
CA VAL A 204 -17.64 6.96 32.10
C VAL A 204 -18.37 8.29 32.32
N CYS A 205 -18.64 9.04 31.25
CA CYS A 205 -19.26 10.35 31.27
C CYS A 205 -20.78 10.24 31.12
N SER A 206 -21.54 10.64 32.15
CA SER A 206 -23.00 10.69 32.07
C SER A 206 -23.47 11.82 31.11
N PRO A 207 -24.67 11.72 30.52
CA PRO A 207 -25.22 12.80 29.69
C PRO A 207 -25.29 14.16 30.41
N ALA A 208 -25.55 14.16 31.72
CA ALA A 208 -25.56 15.37 32.54
C ALA A 208 -24.15 15.99 32.68
N TYR A 209 -23.14 15.15 32.91
CA TYR A 209 -21.74 15.59 32.95
C TYR A 209 -21.30 16.16 31.60
N THR A 210 -21.57 15.45 30.51
CA THR A 210 -21.25 15.89 29.15
C THR A 210 -21.88 17.25 28.85
N LYS A 211 -23.18 17.42 29.15
CA LYS A 211 -23.87 18.70 28.99
C LYS A 211 -23.23 19.82 29.82
N MET A 212 -22.92 19.56 31.09
CA MET A 212 -22.26 20.54 31.97
C MET A 212 -20.92 21.02 31.37
N VAL A 213 -20.10 20.09 30.88
CA VAL A 213 -18.81 20.43 30.27
C VAL A 213 -19.01 21.20 28.98
N VAL A 214 -19.87 20.75 28.06
CA VAL A 214 -20.11 21.42 26.77
C VAL A 214 -20.70 22.83 26.96
N ASP A 215 -21.62 23.01 27.89
CA ASP A 215 -22.25 24.31 28.18
C ASP A 215 -21.28 25.32 28.83
N SER A 216 -20.17 24.85 29.40
CA SER A 216 -19.14 25.71 29.99
C SER A 216 -18.34 26.50 28.96
N PHE A 217 -18.28 26.06 27.70
CA PHE A 217 -17.56 26.75 26.62
C PHE A 217 -18.36 28.00 26.19
N LYS A 218 -18.05 29.18 26.75
CA LYS A 218 -18.83 30.41 26.51
C LYS A 218 -18.13 31.43 25.61
N GLU A 219 -16.81 31.46 25.58
CA GLU A 219 -16.02 32.41 24.78
C GLU A 219 -16.02 32.00 23.30
N ASN A 220 -16.09 32.96 22.35
CA ASN A 220 -15.96 32.70 20.92
C ASN A 220 -14.98 33.66 20.22
N PRO A 221 -13.89 33.18 19.59
CA PRO A 221 -13.42 31.79 19.57
C PRO A 221 -13.02 31.30 20.97
N ILE A 222 -12.76 30.00 21.11
CA ILE A 222 -12.25 29.42 22.35
C ILE A 222 -10.96 30.12 22.80
N LYS A 223 -10.70 30.14 24.11
CA LYS A 223 -9.50 30.76 24.67
C LYS A 223 -8.50 29.69 25.08
N LEU A 224 -7.27 29.87 24.61
CA LEU A 224 -6.15 29.03 24.96
C LEU A 224 -5.32 29.67 26.08
N ARG A 225 -4.74 28.83 26.94
CA ARG A 225 -3.80 29.26 27.97
C ARG A 225 -2.59 29.93 27.31
N LYS A 226 -2.13 31.05 27.89
CA LYS A 226 -0.89 31.70 27.44
C LYS A 226 0.31 30.75 27.64
N PRO A 227 1.35 30.82 26.78
CA PRO A 227 2.56 30.03 26.96
C PRO A 227 3.16 30.22 28.36
N LYS A 228 3.44 29.12 29.06
CA LYS A 228 3.99 29.15 30.42
C LYS A 228 5.48 28.80 30.46
N TYR A 229 5.92 27.88 29.60
CA TYR A 229 7.26 27.30 29.66
C TYR A 229 8.20 27.71 28.53
N ILE A 230 7.65 28.30 27.47
CA ILE A 230 8.40 28.75 26.30
C ILE A 230 8.08 30.22 26.00
N LYS A 231 9.10 30.98 25.59
CA LYS A 231 8.93 32.39 25.21
C LYS A 231 8.61 32.57 23.72
N ASN A 232 9.14 31.69 22.86
CA ASN A 232 8.90 31.68 21.43
C ASN A 232 8.42 30.29 20.99
N VAL A 233 7.28 30.24 20.30
CA VAL A 233 6.83 29.03 19.60
C VAL A 233 7.69 28.89 18.35
N VAL A 234 8.33 27.73 18.16
CA VAL A 234 9.07 27.46 16.93
C VAL A 234 8.04 27.18 15.85
N SER A 235 7.98 28.02 14.82
CA SER A 235 7.25 27.72 13.59
C SER A 235 7.85 26.44 12.98
N THR A 236 7.14 25.32 13.13
CA THR A 236 7.47 24.07 12.43
C THR A 236 6.63 23.98 11.16
N GLU A 237 6.73 24.97 10.28
CA GLU A 237 6.28 24.82 8.89
C GLU A 237 7.30 23.95 8.15
N LYS A 238 7.16 22.63 8.27
CA LYS A 238 7.80 21.71 7.33
C LYS A 238 6.94 21.65 6.08
N ILE A 239 7.56 21.81 4.91
CA ILE A 239 6.97 21.53 3.60
C ILE A 239 6.36 20.12 3.66
N LEU A 240 5.13 19.96 3.14
CA LEU A 240 4.42 18.69 3.04
C LEU A 240 5.14 17.74 2.05
N VAL A 241 6.29 17.18 2.43
CA VAL A 241 6.96 16.08 1.72
C VAL A 241 6.20 14.80 2.04
N THR A 242 5.89 13.96 1.05
CA THR A 242 5.29 12.62 1.29
C THR A 242 6.11 11.83 2.31
N PRO A 243 5.54 11.44 3.47
CA PRO A 243 6.21 10.65 4.47
C PRO A 243 6.77 9.39 3.85
N GLU A 244 7.89 8.97 4.38
CA GLU A 244 8.57 7.78 3.89
C GLU A 244 7.69 6.51 3.96
N ASP A 245 6.78 6.44 4.94
CA ASP A 245 5.84 5.33 5.11
C ASP A 245 4.64 5.37 4.14
N LEU A 246 4.42 6.51 3.47
CA LEU A 246 3.38 6.66 2.45
C LEU A 246 3.95 6.57 1.03
N LYS A 247 5.27 6.50 0.86
CA LYS A 247 5.86 6.34 -0.47
C LYS A 247 5.69 4.91 -0.97
N ILE A 248 5.49 4.79 -2.28
CA ILE A 248 5.47 3.53 -3.00
C ILE A 248 6.91 3.02 -3.11
N ALA A 249 7.16 1.82 -2.59
CA ALA A 249 8.45 1.16 -2.77
C ALA A 249 8.59 0.75 -4.24
N ILE A 250 9.51 1.37 -4.98
CA ILE A 250 9.80 0.99 -6.36
C ILE A 250 11.09 0.17 -6.41
N VAL A 251 10.98 -1.05 -6.95
CA VAL A 251 12.12 -1.91 -7.24
C VAL A 251 12.33 -1.89 -8.75
N LEU A 252 13.54 -1.53 -9.16
CA LEU A 252 13.93 -1.48 -10.56
C LEU A 252 14.68 -2.75 -10.95
N ASN A 253 14.34 -3.35 -12.09
CA ASN A 253 15.21 -4.38 -12.68
C ASN A 253 16.50 -3.75 -13.20
N ASP A 254 17.56 -3.77 -12.40
CA ASP A 254 18.91 -3.24 -12.72
C ASP A 254 19.68 -4.02 -13.82
N LYS A 255 19.09 -5.08 -14.38
CA LYS A 255 19.58 -5.82 -15.54
C LYS A 255 18.54 -5.87 -16.66
N HIS A 256 17.64 -4.91 -16.72
CA HIS A 256 16.62 -4.92 -17.78
C HIS A 256 17.20 -4.61 -19.16
N ASP A 257 18.27 -3.82 -19.24
CA ASP A 257 18.82 -3.23 -20.46
C ASP A 257 19.68 -4.19 -21.28
N ILE A 258 20.26 -5.22 -20.64
CA ILE A 258 21.07 -6.24 -21.31
C ILE A 258 20.27 -7.05 -22.35
N HIS A 259 18.95 -7.19 -22.18
CA HIS A 259 18.09 -7.89 -23.14
C HIS A 259 17.56 -6.88 -24.18
N HIS A 260 18.36 -6.53 -25.19
CA HIS A 260 17.95 -5.57 -26.22
C HIS A 260 17.91 -6.23 -27.60
N ILE A 261 16.71 -6.33 -28.16
CA ILE A 261 16.41 -6.82 -29.50
C ILE A 261 16.19 -5.58 -30.38
N THR A 262 16.89 -5.49 -31.51
CA THR A 262 16.84 -4.34 -32.43
C THR A 262 16.15 -4.66 -33.75
N GLU A 263 15.71 -5.91 -33.91
CA GLU A 263 14.97 -6.42 -35.05
C GLU A 263 13.65 -5.65 -35.24
N ARG A 264 13.30 -5.37 -36.49
CA ARG A 264 12.08 -4.64 -36.85
C ARG A 264 10.85 -5.41 -36.38
N GLY A 265 9.93 -4.73 -35.69
CA GLY A 265 8.69 -5.30 -35.18
C GLY A 265 8.74 -5.72 -33.71
N TYR A 266 9.93 -5.78 -33.09
CA TYR A 266 10.04 -5.97 -31.65
C TYR A 266 9.84 -4.65 -30.91
N VAL A 267 8.75 -4.56 -30.15
CA VAL A 267 8.33 -3.30 -29.49
C VAL A 267 8.79 -3.20 -28.03
N GLU A 268 9.17 -4.31 -27.43
CA GLU A 268 9.60 -4.38 -26.02
C GLU A 268 11.04 -3.88 -25.88
N ALA A 269 11.23 -2.57 -25.61
CA ALA A 269 12.55 -1.94 -25.66
C ALA A 269 13.02 -1.36 -24.30
N PRO A 270 14.35 -1.28 -24.02
CA PRO A 270 14.87 -0.75 -22.76
C PRO A 270 14.41 0.68 -22.42
N VAL A 271 14.11 1.49 -23.44
CA VAL A 271 13.65 2.88 -23.29
C VAL A 271 12.33 2.99 -22.49
N ARG A 272 11.52 1.93 -22.45
CA ARG A 272 10.26 1.87 -21.68
C ARG A 272 10.48 2.24 -20.21
N ILE A 273 11.46 1.60 -19.58
CA ILE A 273 11.81 1.81 -18.16
C ILE A 273 12.22 3.26 -17.89
N ARG A 274 13.10 3.81 -18.74
CA ARG A 274 13.55 5.21 -18.61
C ARG A 274 12.40 6.21 -18.80
N SER A 275 11.48 5.95 -19.74
CA SER A 275 10.31 6.79 -19.98
C SER A 275 9.38 6.82 -18.76
N ILE A 276 9.15 5.66 -18.13
CA ILE A 276 8.35 5.56 -16.90
C ILE A 276 9.05 6.33 -15.76
N MET A 277 10.32 6.04 -15.48
CA MET A 277 11.05 6.69 -14.38
C MET A 277 11.10 8.21 -14.50
N LYS A 278 11.23 8.73 -15.73
CA LYS A 278 11.26 10.18 -15.99
C LYS A 278 10.01 10.89 -15.47
N GLU A 279 8.84 10.25 -15.56
CA GLU A 279 7.57 10.82 -15.11
C GLU A 279 7.24 10.49 -13.65
N LEU A 280 7.74 9.36 -13.12
CA LEU A 280 7.50 8.94 -11.74
C LEU A 280 8.36 9.68 -10.71
N ILE A 281 9.65 9.89 -10.98
CA ILE A 281 10.59 10.54 -10.02
C ILE A 281 10.09 11.92 -9.56
N PRO A 282 9.65 12.84 -10.46
CA PRO A 282 9.23 14.18 -10.05
C PRO A 282 7.97 14.21 -9.15
N THR A 283 7.22 13.11 -9.06
CA THR A 283 6.00 13.05 -8.23
C THR A 283 6.31 13.06 -6.73
N GLY A 284 7.52 12.64 -6.32
CA GLY A 284 7.86 12.45 -4.91
C GLY A 284 7.08 11.32 -4.21
N LEU A 285 6.31 10.52 -4.95
CA LEU A 285 5.51 9.41 -4.42
C LEU A 285 6.32 8.13 -4.23
N PHE A 286 7.52 8.03 -4.80
CA PHE A 286 8.27 6.78 -4.84
C PHE A 286 9.54 6.83 -3.98
N LYS A 287 9.92 5.66 -3.49
CA LYS A 287 11.20 5.41 -2.85
C LYS A 287 11.85 4.21 -3.52
N GLU A 288 13.05 4.40 -4.05
CA GLU A 288 13.80 3.31 -4.65
C GLU A 288 14.26 2.29 -3.61
N VAL A 289 14.11 1.01 -3.96
CA VAL A 289 14.55 -0.14 -3.17
C VAL A 289 15.49 -0.98 -4.03
N THR A 290 16.66 -1.31 -3.47
CA THR A 290 17.65 -2.14 -4.15
C THR A 290 17.16 -3.58 -4.25
N VAL A 291 17.15 -4.10 -5.47
CA VAL A 291 16.77 -5.47 -5.78
C VAL A 291 17.72 -6.50 -5.14
N LYS A 292 17.14 -7.46 -4.41
CA LYS A 292 17.84 -8.59 -3.78
C LYS A 292 17.93 -9.77 -4.74
N LYS A 293 18.74 -10.79 -4.42
CA LYS A 293 18.80 -12.05 -5.18
C LYS A 293 18.00 -13.11 -4.45
N TYR A 294 17.21 -13.90 -5.18
CA TYR A 294 16.45 -15.01 -4.62
C TYR A 294 16.93 -16.35 -5.19
N PRO A 295 16.79 -17.45 -4.41
CA PRO A 295 17.04 -18.80 -4.89
C PRO A 295 16.16 -19.13 -6.10
N ILE A 296 16.74 -19.86 -7.08
CA ILE A 296 16.02 -20.33 -8.28
C ILE A 296 14.79 -21.17 -7.95
N LYS A 297 14.75 -21.76 -6.74
CA LYS A 297 13.62 -22.55 -6.23
C LYS A 297 12.29 -21.81 -6.36
N HIS A 298 12.24 -20.51 -6.08
CA HIS A 298 11.01 -19.73 -6.20
C HIS A 298 10.45 -19.71 -7.63
N ILE A 299 11.34 -19.78 -8.63
CA ILE A 299 10.95 -19.90 -10.04
C ILE A 299 10.46 -21.32 -10.32
N THR A 300 11.20 -22.35 -9.88
CA THR A 300 10.87 -23.76 -10.16
C THR A 300 9.70 -24.32 -9.34
N ASP A 301 9.25 -23.62 -8.29
CA ASP A 301 8.02 -23.94 -7.57
C ASP A 301 6.78 -23.57 -8.40
N VAL A 302 6.94 -22.67 -9.39
CA VAL A 302 5.88 -22.21 -10.30
C VAL A 302 6.04 -22.82 -11.70
N HIS A 303 7.24 -22.68 -12.27
CA HIS A 303 7.61 -23.15 -13.59
C HIS A 303 8.17 -24.57 -13.55
N ALA A 304 7.94 -25.36 -14.59
CA ALA A 304 8.48 -26.70 -14.67
C ALA A 304 10.03 -26.67 -14.73
N LYS A 305 10.68 -27.56 -13.98
CA LYS A 305 12.15 -27.58 -13.84
C LYS A 305 12.89 -27.79 -15.15
N ASP A 306 12.33 -28.63 -16.03
CA ASP A 306 12.86 -28.92 -17.36
C ASP A 306 12.80 -27.69 -18.29
N TYR A 307 11.70 -26.94 -18.21
CA TYR A 307 11.54 -25.66 -18.90
C TYR A 307 12.55 -24.60 -18.42
N VAL A 308 12.68 -24.40 -17.11
CA VAL A 308 13.64 -23.43 -16.54
C VAL A 308 15.08 -23.82 -16.89
N SER A 309 15.43 -25.10 -16.76
CA SER A 309 16.75 -25.61 -17.13
C SER A 309 17.03 -25.46 -18.63
N TYR A 310 16.00 -25.61 -19.47
CA TYR A 310 16.13 -25.35 -20.90
C TYR A 310 16.44 -23.89 -21.18
N LEU A 311 15.65 -22.95 -20.64
CA LEU A 311 15.86 -21.51 -20.85
C LEU A 311 17.26 -21.07 -20.44
N GLU A 312 17.73 -21.50 -19.27
CA GLU A 312 19.07 -21.19 -18.77
C GLU A 312 20.14 -21.70 -19.74
N LYS A 313 20.05 -22.97 -20.15
CA LYS A 313 21.02 -23.61 -21.05
C LYS A 313 21.00 -23.01 -22.44
N VAL A 314 19.83 -22.84 -23.06
CA VAL A 314 19.75 -22.32 -24.43
C VAL A 314 20.28 -20.89 -24.48
N CYS A 315 19.86 -20.01 -23.56
CA CYS A 315 20.34 -18.64 -23.50
C CYS A 315 21.86 -18.59 -23.34
N ALA A 316 22.43 -19.34 -22.38
CA ALA A 316 23.87 -19.37 -22.17
C ALA A 316 24.69 -19.83 -23.40
N ASN A 317 24.09 -20.57 -24.33
CA ASN A 317 24.73 -21.06 -25.54
C ASN A 317 24.42 -20.25 -26.81
N VAL A 318 23.53 -19.26 -26.76
CA VAL A 318 23.29 -18.38 -27.92
C VAL A 318 24.47 -17.41 -28.07
N PRO A 319 25.12 -17.32 -29.24
CA PRO A 319 26.19 -16.35 -29.45
C PRO A 319 25.73 -14.90 -29.25
N ALA A 320 26.64 -14.03 -28.85
CA ALA A 320 26.35 -12.61 -28.69
C ALA A 320 25.77 -12.01 -29.98
N LYS A 321 24.75 -11.14 -29.82
CA LYS A 321 24.02 -10.49 -30.93
C LYS A 321 23.30 -11.45 -31.88
N LYS A 322 23.06 -12.70 -31.47
CA LYS A 322 22.20 -13.65 -32.17
C LYS A 322 20.94 -13.91 -31.35
N SER A 323 19.87 -14.23 -32.06
CA SER A 323 18.55 -14.53 -31.53
C SER A 323 18.08 -15.84 -32.16
N ILE A 324 17.45 -16.70 -31.37
CA ILE A 324 16.75 -17.90 -31.83
C ILE A 324 15.26 -17.58 -31.84
N TYR A 325 14.65 -17.77 -33.00
CA TYR A 325 13.20 -17.70 -33.17
C TYR A 325 12.65 -19.10 -33.40
N PRO A 326 11.68 -19.56 -32.58
CA PRO A 326 11.04 -20.85 -32.79
C PRO A 326 10.18 -20.82 -34.07
N TYR A 327 10.20 -21.92 -34.82
CA TYR A 327 9.46 -22.04 -36.09
C TYR A 327 8.70 -23.38 -36.24
N VAL A 328 8.90 -24.36 -35.33
CA VAL A 328 8.18 -25.65 -35.31
C VAL A 328 7.64 -25.91 -33.92
N PHE A 329 6.33 -26.12 -33.79
CA PHE A 329 5.64 -26.29 -32.52
C PHE A 329 4.96 -27.66 -32.42
N PRO A 330 5.11 -28.39 -31.29
CA PRO A 330 4.55 -29.73 -31.15
C PRO A 330 3.07 -29.71 -30.73
N ILE A 331 2.17 -29.30 -31.64
CA ILE A 331 0.73 -29.15 -31.33
C ILE A 331 0.04 -30.49 -31.06
N ARG A 332 0.32 -31.53 -31.85
CA ARG A 332 -0.36 -32.84 -31.73
C ARG A 332 0.36 -33.80 -30.78
N ASN A 333 1.69 -33.85 -30.84
CA ASN A 333 2.52 -34.84 -30.15
C ASN A 333 3.75 -34.18 -29.50
N ALA A 334 3.64 -33.83 -28.21
CA ALA A 334 4.74 -33.30 -27.40
C ALA A 334 5.45 -34.38 -26.57
N ALA A 335 5.66 -35.58 -27.13
CA ALA A 335 6.11 -36.73 -26.36
C ALA A 335 7.56 -36.59 -25.83
N ARG A 336 8.48 -36.01 -26.61
CA ARG A 336 9.89 -35.83 -26.25
C ARG A 336 10.46 -34.52 -26.81
N PRO A 337 11.26 -33.76 -26.03
CA PRO A 337 11.91 -32.56 -26.55
C PRO A 337 13.07 -32.90 -27.52
N PRO A 338 13.26 -32.14 -28.62
CA PRO A 338 14.40 -32.30 -29.53
C PRO A 338 15.77 -32.20 -28.82
N ILE A 339 16.82 -32.88 -29.30
CA ILE A 339 18.16 -32.80 -28.67
C ILE A 339 18.80 -31.43 -28.89
N ASP A 340 18.69 -30.90 -30.11
CA ASP A 340 19.24 -29.61 -30.50
C ASP A 340 18.51 -28.45 -29.80
N LEU A 341 19.26 -27.56 -29.13
CA LEU A 341 18.68 -26.51 -28.28
C LEU A 341 17.89 -25.47 -29.07
N PRO A 342 18.38 -24.91 -30.20
CA PRO A 342 17.58 -24.03 -31.05
C PRO A 342 16.27 -24.65 -31.54
N VAL A 343 16.29 -25.89 -32.02
CA VAL A 343 15.06 -26.59 -32.47
C VAL A 343 14.11 -26.85 -31.30
N ARG A 344 14.63 -27.15 -30.11
CA ARG A 344 13.84 -27.35 -28.89
C ARG A 344 13.07 -26.08 -28.47
N ALA A 345 13.41 -24.89 -28.97
CA ALA A 345 12.71 -23.65 -28.63
C ALA A 345 11.20 -23.74 -28.85
N GLY A 346 10.74 -24.31 -29.97
CA GLY A 346 9.32 -24.44 -30.23
C GLY A 346 8.60 -25.47 -29.35
N TYR A 347 9.32 -26.34 -28.64
CA TYR A 347 8.73 -27.22 -27.62
C TYR A 347 8.31 -26.46 -26.35
N TYR A 348 8.96 -25.32 -26.09
CA TYR A 348 8.75 -24.49 -24.91
C TYR A 348 8.28 -23.08 -25.26
N CYS A 349 7.79 -22.84 -26.47
CA CYS A 349 7.30 -21.54 -26.91
C CYS A 349 5.89 -21.66 -27.49
N MET A 350 5.10 -20.60 -27.37
CA MET A 350 3.74 -20.51 -27.93
C MET A 350 3.59 -19.49 -29.07
N ASP A 351 4.65 -18.77 -29.44
CA ASP A 351 4.64 -17.85 -30.58
C ASP A 351 5.98 -17.84 -31.34
N THR A 352 6.04 -17.07 -32.43
CA THR A 352 7.22 -16.93 -33.30
C THR A 352 7.96 -15.61 -33.14
N PHE A 353 7.55 -14.74 -32.20
CA PHE A 353 8.05 -13.36 -32.10
C PHE A 353 8.71 -13.03 -30.76
N THR A 354 8.81 -14.00 -29.86
CA THR A 354 9.58 -13.92 -28.62
C THR A 354 10.95 -14.59 -28.81
N PRO A 355 12.05 -13.85 -29.03
CA PRO A 355 13.35 -14.43 -29.34
C PRO A 355 14.13 -14.88 -28.10
N LEU A 356 14.87 -15.98 -28.20
CA LEU A 356 15.88 -16.34 -27.19
C LEU A 356 17.24 -15.75 -27.56
N ASN A 357 17.85 -14.98 -26.66
CA ASN A 357 19.22 -14.52 -26.77
C ASN A 357 19.99 -14.78 -25.46
N GLN A 358 21.30 -14.50 -25.46
CA GLN A 358 22.15 -14.78 -24.30
C GLN A 358 21.72 -14.10 -22.99
N ASN A 359 20.96 -13.01 -23.09
CA ASN A 359 20.59 -12.18 -21.95
C ASN A 359 19.13 -12.39 -21.50
N ALA A 360 18.30 -13.11 -22.27
CA ALA A 360 16.87 -13.25 -22.02
C ALA A 360 16.59 -13.88 -20.64
N PHE A 361 17.23 -15.03 -20.35
CA PHE A 361 17.07 -15.69 -19.04
C PHE A 361 17.59 -14.84 -17.89
N ILE A 362 18.75 -14.18 -18.05
CA ILE A 362 19.35 -13.35 -16.99
C ILE A 362 18.44 -12.17 -16.64
N ALA A 363 17.93 -11.46 -17.66
CA ALA A 363 17.03 -10.33 -17.48
C ALA A 363 15.68 -10.77 -16.87
N ALA A 364 15.11 -11.89 -17.33
CA ALA A 364 13.86 -12.44 -16.80
C ALA A 364 14.00 -12.95 -15.36
N LYS A 365 15.10 -13.63 -15.01
CA LYS A 365 15.38 -14.03 -13.62
C LYS A 365 15.56 -12.81 -12.72
N ARG A 366 16.17 -11.74 -13.23
CA ARG A 366 16.30 -10.47 -12.48
C ARG A 366 14.97 -9.74 -12.32
N ALA A 367 14.07 -9.85 -13.30
CA ALA A 367 12.69 -9.38 -13.16
C ALA A 367 11.97 -10.10 -12.00
N VAL A 368 12.09 -11.43 -11.91
CA VAL A 368 11.53 -12.19 -10.77
C VAL A 368 12.15 -11.76 -9.43
N ASP A 369 13.49 -11.61 -9.38
CA ASP A 369 14.19 -11.12 -8.19
C ASP A 369 13.66 -9.74 -7.73
N CYS A 370 13.41 -8.84 -8.70
CA CYS A 370 12.84 -7.52 -8.48
C CYS A 370 11.43 -7.62 -7.89
N THR A 371 10.58 -8.47 -8.46
CA THR A 371 9.20 -8.67 -8.01
C THR A 371 9.12 -9.32 -6.63
N LEU A 372 9.99 -10.29 -6.33
CA LEU A 372 10.10 -10.87 -4.99
C LEU A 372 10.62 -9.86 -3.96
N THR A 373 11.53 -8.97 -4.35
CA THR A 373 11.96 -7.87 -3.47
C THR A 373 10.78 -6.95 -3.13
N ALA A 374 9.96 -6.60 -4.12
CA ALA A 374 8.77 -5.77 -3.90
C ALA A 374 7.71 -6.50 -3.04
N ALA A 375 7.53 -7.81 -3.23
CA ALA A 375 6.69 -8.63 -2.36
C ALA A 375 7.20 -8.66 -0.91
N ASP A 376 8.52 -8.73 -0.70
CA ASP A 376 9.11 -8.64 0.64
C ASP A 376 8.90 -7.26 1.28
N GLU A 377 8.98 -6.16 0.53
CA GLU A 377 8.65 -4.84 1.07
C GLU A 377 7.21 -4.78 1.59
N MET A 378 6.28 -5.45 0.89
CA MET A 378 4.90 -5.58 1.38
C MET A 378 4.79 -6.39 2.67
N LEU A 379 5.45 -7.54 2.74
CA LEU A 379 5.51 -8.33 3.98
C LEU A 379 6.15 -7.54 5.14
N ASN A 380 7.02 -6.56 4.83
CA ASN A 380 7.68 -5.67 5.78
C ASN A 380 6.94 -4.34 6.03
N GLY A 381 5.67 -4.25 5.61
CA GLY A 381 4.76 -3.16 5.97
C GLY A 381 4.51 -2.11 4.89
N ALA A 382 5.06 -2.25 3.68
CA ALA A 382 4.68 -1.40 2.55
C ALA A 382 3.28 -1.78 2.04
N TYR A 383 2.36 -0.82 1.96
CA TYR A 383 1.01 -1.12 1.45
C TYR A 383 0.95 -1.12 -0.07
N ILE A 384 1.80 -0.34 -0.74
CA ILE A 384 1.91 -0.32 -2.19
C ILE A 384 3.38 -0.48 -2.54
N SER A 385 3.68 -1.47 -3.38
CA SER A 385 5.00 -1.67 -3.97
C SER A 385 4.88 -1.79 -5.48
N TYR A 386 5.92 -1.38 -6.20
CA TYR A 386 5.97 -1.43 -7.66
C TYR A 386 7.25 -2.14 -8.11
N SER A 387 7.07 -3.22 -8.87
CA SER A 387 8.13 -3.91 -9.57
C SER A 387 8.20 -3.39 -11.01
N LEU A 388 9.11 -2.45 -11.25
CA LEU A 388 9.38 -1.89 -12.57
C LEU A 388 10.34 -2.83 -13.32
N VAL A 389 9.75 -3.82 -14.00
CA VAL A 389 10.47 -4.92 -14.64
C VAL A 389 10.39 -4.89 -16.15
N ARG A 390 11.38 -5.53 -16.75
CA ARG A 390 11.49 -5.85 -18.17
C ARG A 390 12.50 -7.01 -18.30
N PRO A 391 12.23 -8.09 -19.05
CA PRO A 391 11.00 -8.35 -19.81
C PRO A 391 9.75 -8.53 -18.93
N PRO A 392 8.53 -8.41 -19.51
CA PRO A 392 7.26 -8.72 -18.83
C PRO A 392 7.14 -10.23 -18.53
N GLY A 393 6.04 -10.65 -17.88
CA GLY A 393 5.88 -12.01 -17.38
C GLY A 393 4.53 -12.69 -17.58
N HIS A 394 3.42 -11.95 -17.75
CA HIS A 394 2.07 -12.54 -17.62
C HIS A 394 1.70 -13.61 -18.66
N HIS A 395 2.39 -13.65 -19.80
CA HIS A 395 2.22 -14.68 -20.83
C HIS A 395 3.03 -15.96 -20.57
N ALA A 396 4.04 -15.94 -19.70
CA ALA A 396 4.84 -17.14 -19.45
C ALA A 396 4.03 -18.19 -18.65
N GLU A 397 3.70 -19.29 -19.31
CA GLU A 397 3.00 -20.43 -18.73
C GLU A 397 3.95 -21.32 -17.93
N LYS A 398 3.40 -22.32 -17.23
CA LYS A 398 4.19 -23.29 -16.46
C LYS A 398 5.30 -23.98 -17.27
N ARG A 399 5.09 -24.16 -18.59
CA ARG A 399 6.00 -24.88 -19.50
C ARG A 399 6.26 -24.14 -20.80
N ALA A 400 5.88 -22.87 -20.94
CA ALA A 400 6.07 -22.15 -22.20
C ALA A 400 6.37 -20.66 -22.00
N PHE A 401 7.27 -20.12 -22.83
CA PHE A 401 7.46 -18.68 -23.00
C PHE A 401 6.66 -18.18 -24.20
N GLY A 402 6.40 -16.87 -24.23
CA GLY A 402 5.72 -16.18 -25.32
C GLY A 402 5.27 -14.78 -24.92
N GLY A 403 4.79 -13.97 -25.86
CA GLY A 403 4.32 -12.60 -25.64
C GLY A 403 5.40 -11.72 -25.01
N PHE A 404 6.66 -11.86 -25.44
CA PHE A 404 7.83 -11.22 -24.83
C PHE A 404 8.18 -11.70 -23.41
N CYS A 405 7.44 -12.66 -22.85
CA CYS A 405 7.56 -13.13 -21.48
C CYS A 405 8.28 -14.49 -21.42
N TYR A 406 9.31 -14.59 -20.56
CA TYR A 406 10.06 -15.85 -20.35
C TYR A 406 9.79 -16.46 -18.97
N LEU A 407 9.61 -15.63 -17.94
CA LEU A 407 9.31 -16.07 -16.59
C LEU A 407 8.20 -15.19 -16.03
N ASN A 408 7.18 -15.84 -15.45
CA ASN A 408 6.02 -15.12 -14.93
C ASN A 408 6.28 -14.54 -13.54
N SER A 409 6.68 -13.27 -13.50
CA SER A 409 6.94 -12.52 -12.27
C SER A 409 5.71 -12.41 -11.36
N ASN A 410 4.52 -12.15 -11.92
CA ASN A 410 3.27 -12.11 -11.15
C ASN A 410 3.01 -13.44 -10.45
N ALA A 411 3.12 -14.55 -11.19
CA ALA A 411 2.83 -15.86 -10.66
C ALA A 411 3.85 -16.31 -9.60
N VAL A 412 5.14 -15.99 -9.78
CA VAL A 412 6.15 -16.26 -8.75
C VAL A 412 5.87 -15.47 -7.47
N ALA A 413 5.50 -14.20 -7.59
CA ALA A 413 5.13 -13.38 -6.44
C ALA A 413 3.83 -13.86 -5.76
N ALA A 414 2.82 -14.24 -6.55
CA ALA A 414 1.56 -14.76 -6.03
C ALA A 414 1.76 -16.08 -5.27
N HIS A 415 2.54 -17.01 -5.82
CA HIS A 415 2.88 -18.24 -5.13
C HIS A 415 3.69 -17.98 -3.86
N TYR A 416 4.61 -17.01 -3.88
CA TYR A 416 5.36 -16.61 -2.69
C TYR A 416 4.45 -16.04 -1.58
N LEU A 417 3.56 -15.10 -1.94
CA LEU A 417 2.63 -14.45 -1.02
C LEU A 417 1.51 -15.37 -0.53
N SER A 418 1.11 -16.37 -1.33
CA SER A 418 0.04 -17.34 -0.97
C SER A 418 0.30 -18.09 0.34
N LYS A 419 1.58 -18.20 0.74
CA LYS A 419 2.01 -18.80 2.02
C LYS A 419 1.60 -17.97 3.24
N PHE A 420 1.24 -16.70 3.03
CA PHE A 420 0.86 -15.75 4.07
C PHE A 420 -0.64 -15.38 4.04
N GLY A 421 -1.38 -15.79 3.00
CA GLY A 421 -2.82 -15.61 2.84
C GLY A 421 -3.25 -15.62 1.37
N LYS A 422 -4.56 -15.61 1.11
CA LYS A 422 -5.12 -15.60 -0.25
C LYS A 422 -4.58 -14.43 -1.08
N VAL A 423 -4.33 -14.68 -2.37
CA VAL A 423 -3.81 -13.66 -3.31
C VAL A 423 -4.76 -13.50 -4.48
N CYS A 424 -5.06 -12.26 -4.89
CA CYS A 424 -5.71 -12.01 -6.17
C CYS A 424 -4.71 -11.41 -7.15
N ILE A 425 -4.62 -11.94 -8.36
CA ILE A 425 -3.95 -11.30 -9.49
C ILE A 425 -5.05 -10.65 -10.34
N LEU A 426 -5.05 -9.32 -10.42
CA LEU A 426 -5.85 -8.56 -11.37
C LEU A 426 -4.95 -8.12 -12.52
N ASP A 427 -5.18 -8.68 -13.70
CA ASP A 427 -4.49 -8.32 -14.93
C ASP A 427 -5.28 -7.26 -15.69
N ILE A 428 -4.66 -6.09 -15.86
CA ILE A 428 -5.19 -4.92 -16.55
C ILE A 428 -4.36 -4.55 -17.78
N ASP A 429 -3.47 -5.46 -18.23
CA ASP A 429 -2.86 -5.40 -19.55
C ASP A 429 -3.93 -5.57 -20.64
N TYR A 430 -3.67 -5.02 -21.83
CA TYR A 430 -4.60 -5.19 -22.96
C TYR A 430 -4.78 -6.66 -23.36
N HIS A 431 -3.74 -7.48 -23.19
CA HIS A 431 -3.75 -8.90 -23.54
C HIS A 431 -4.13 -9.79 -22.37
N HIS A 432 -4.70 -10.96 -22.67
CA HIS A 432 -5.00 -11.95 -21.64
C HIS A 432 -3.71 -12.48 -21.01
N GLY A 433 -3.63 -12.42 -19.68
CA GLY A 433 -2.56 -13.03 -18.88
C GLY A 433 -2.63 -14.56 -18.81
N ASN A 434 -2.57 -15.23 -19.95
CA ASN A 434 -2.74 -16.69 -20.07
C ASN A 434 -1.74 -17.49 -19.23
N GLY A 435 -0.52 -16.99 -19.04
CA GLY A 435 0.49 -17.61 -18.19
C GLY A 435 0.03 -17.69 -16.73
N SER A 436 -0.49 -16.58 -16.21
CA SER A 436 -1.03 -16.53 -14.85
C SER A 436 -2.22 -17.47 -14.70
N GLN A 437 -3.16 -17.44 -15.65
CA GLN A 437 -4.30 -18.37 -15.69
C GLN A 437 -3.82 -19.84 -15.68
N ASN A 438 -2.91 -20.22 -16.58
CA ASN A 438 -2.38 -21.57 -16.71
C ASN A 438 -1.79 -22.12 -15.40
N ILE A 439 -1.02 -21.28 -14.70
CA ILE A 439 -0.32 -21.67 -13.47
C ILE A 439 -1.28 -21.91 -12.31
N PHE A 440 -2.33 -21.11 -12.17
CA PHE A 440 -3.27 -21.18 -11.04
C PHE A 440 -4.60 -21.85 -11.36
N TYR A 441 -4.82 -22.31 -12.59
CA TYR A 441 -6.10 -22.84 -13.08
C TYR A 441 -6.76 -23.92 -12.20
N LYS A 442 -5.96 -24.64 -11.39
CA LYS A 442 -6.42 -25.71 -10.50
C LYS A 442 -6.33 -25.38 -9.00
N ARG A 443 -6.20 -24.10 -8.65
CA ARG A 443 -5.94 -23.62 -7.29
C ARG A 443 -6.98 -22.58 -6.88
N ALA A 444 -7.40 -22.63 -5.61
CA ALA A 444 -8.33 -21.66 -5.00
C ALA A 444 -7.65 -20.68 -4.03
N ASP A 445 -6.37 -20.88 -3.72
CA ASP A 445 -5.61 -19.96 -2.86
C ASP A 445 -5.15 -18.70 -3.61
N VAL A 446 -5.24 -18.71 -4.95
CA VAL A 446 -4.96 -17.59 -5.83
C VAL A 446 -6.12 -17.41 -6.82
N LEU A 447 -6.77 -16.23 -6.79
CA LEU A 447 -7.77 -15.83 -7.78
C LEU A 447 -7.07 -15.10 -8.94
N THR A 448 -7.35 -15.50 -10.18
CA THR A 448 -6.90 -14.80 -11.39
C THR A 448 -8.07 -14.09 -12.05
N ILE A 449 -7.97 -12.78 -12.25
CA ILE A 449 -8.93 -11.96 -12.99
C ILE A 449 -8.17 -11.25 -14.11
N SER A 450 -8.69 -11.28 -15.34
CA SER A 450 -8.08 -10.55 -16.46
C SER A 450 -9.13 -9.82 -17.28
N ILE A 451 -8.89 -8.53 -17.54
CA ILE A 451 -9.71 -7.67 -18.42
C ILE A 451 -8.89 -7.38 -19.67
N HIS A 452 -9.29 -7.94 -20.81
CA HIS A 452 -8.44 -7.97 -22.02
C HIS A 452 -9.27 -7.87 -23.30
N GLY A 453 -8.62 -7.59 -24.42
CA GLY A 453 -9.22 -7.68 -25.76
C GLY A 453 -9.66 -9.12 -26.05
N ASN A 454 -10.83 -9.31 -26.67
CA ASN A 454 -11.36 -10.65 -26.90
C ASN A 454 -10.36 -11.50 -27.72
N PRO A 455 -10.07 -12.75 -27.31
CA PRO A 455 -9.13 -13.62 -28.01
C PRO A 455 -9.49 -13.88 -29.49
N LYS A 456 -10.73 -13.62 -29.92
CA LYS A 456 -11.10 -13.68 -31.35
C LYS A 456 -10.29 -12.73 -32.24
N PHE A 457 -9.73 -11.66 -31.70
CA PHE A 457 -8.93 -10.69 -32.47
C PHE A 457 -7.62 -10.26 -31.77
N ALA A 458 -7.47 -10.52 -30.47
CA ALA A 458 -6.28 -10.17 -29.70
C ALA A 458 -5.47 -11.40 -29.28
N TYR A 459 -4.14 -11.24 -29.21
CA TYR A 459 -3.25 -12.24 -28.63
C TYR A 459 -3.66 -12.52 -27.16
N PRO A 460 -3.66 -13.79 -26.69
CA PRO A 460 -3.02 -14.98 -27.24
C PRO A 460 -3.89 -15.86 -28.16
N TYR A 461 -5.08 -15.40 -28.55
CA TYR A 461 -6.01 -16.07 -29.47
C TYR A 461 -6.66 -17.39 -29.01
N PHE A 462 -6.00 -18.17 -28.17
CA PHE A 462 -6.39 -19.54 -27.84
C PHE A 462 -6.83 -19.75 -26.39
N SER A 463 -6.81 -18.69 -25.59
CA SER A 463 -7.29 -18.64 -24.20
C SER A 463 -7.77 -17.24 -23.85
N GLY A 464 -8.49 -17.12 -22.73
CA GLY A 464 -9.07 -15.86 -22.28
C GLY A 464 -10.57 -15.77 -22.57
N PHE A 465 -11.20 -16.87 -22.96
CA PHE A 465 -12.65 -16.90 -23.13
C PHE A 465 -13.36 -16.88 -21.77
N GLU A 466 -14.59 -16.33 -21.74
CA GLU A 466 -15.35 -16.10 -20.50
C GLU A 466 -15.75 -17.42 -19.78
N ASP A 467 -15.85 -18.53 -20.52
CA ASP A 467 -16.21 -19.86 -20.03
C ASP A 467 -15.04 -20.62 -19.37
N GLU A 468 -13.82 -20.09 -19.43
CA GLU A 468 -12.63 -20.67 -18.80
C GLU A 468 -12.58 -20.33 -17.30
N ILE A 469 -13.40 -20.99 -16.48
CA ILE A 469 -13.60 -20.62 -15.07
C ILE A 469 -12.68 -21.34 -14.06
N GLY A 470 -11.64 -22.04 -14.53
CA GLY A 470 -10.79 -22.90 -13.71
C GLY A 470 -11.17 -24.37 -13.79
N ALA A 471 -10.46 -25.24 -13.06
CA ALA A 471 -10.73 -26.68 -13.05
C ALA A 471 -10.36 -27.33 -11.71
N ASN A 472 -11.00 -28.45 -11.38
CA ASN A 472 -10.78 -29.16 -10.11
C ASN A 472 -10.96 -28.20 -8.92
N GLY A 473 -10.06 -28.22 -7.94
CA GLY A 473 -10.11 -27.31 -6.79
C GLY A 473 -9.93 -25.81 -7.11
N GLY A 474 -9.73 -25.42 -8.37
CA GLY A 474 -9.67 -24.01 -8.81
C GLY A 474 -10.90 -23.54 -9.59
N GLU A 475 -11.96 -24.34 -9.68
CA GLU A 475 -13.19 -23.93 -10.35
C GLU A 475 -13.82 -22.69 -9.66
N ASN A 476 -14.22 -21.71 -10.46
CA ASN A 476 -14.64 -20.36 -10.06
C ASN A 476 -13.54 -19.45 -9.49
N PHE A 477 -12.26 -19.84 -9.59
CA PHE A 477 -11.11 -19.01 -9.20
C PHE A 477 -10.30 -18.50 -10.40
N ASN A 478 -10.87 -18.58 -11.61
CA ASN A 478 -10.41 -17.84 -12.79
C ASN A 478 -11.58 -17.04 -13.39
N VAL A 479 -11.36 -15.76 -13.67
CA VAL A 479 -12.38 -14.86 -14.21
C VAL A 479 -11.80 -14.10 -15.41
N ASN A 480 -12.26 -14.44 -16.61
CA ASN A 480 -11.91 -13.72 -17.82
C ASN A 480 -13.00 -12.72 -18.19
N MET A 481 -12.61 -11.50 -18.56
CA MET A 481 -13.50 -10.46 -19.07
C MET A 481 -13.03 -10.02 -20.47
N PRO A 482 -13.27 -10.85 -21.51
CA PRO A 482 -12.88 -10.52 -22.88
C PRO A 482 -13.78 -9.43 -23.47
N LEU A 483 -13.22 -8.29 -23.83
CA LEU A 483 -13.97 -7.11 -24.31
C LEU A 483 -13.88 -6.94 -25.82
N LYS A 484 -14.81 -6.17 -26.39
CA LYS A 484 -14.85 -5.86 -27.82
C LYS A 484 -13.65 -4.99 -28.25
N GLU A 485 -13.38 -4.96 -29.55
CA GLU A 485 -12.19 -4.31 -30.13
C GLU A 485 -12.13 -2.81 -29.87
N ASN A 486 -13.26 -2.12 -29.82
CA ASN A 486 -13.31 -0.68 -29.59
C ASN A 486 -14.05 -0.38 -28.28
N ILE A 487 -13.31 0.02 -27.25
CA ILE A 487 -13.85 0.54 -25.99
C ILE A 487 -13.18 1.86 -25.63
N ASP A 488 -13.91 2.70 -24.91
CA ASP A 488 -13.36 3.90 -24.28
C ASP A 488 -13.04 3.66 -22.79
N GLY A 489 -12.45 4.66 -22.14
CA GLY A 489 -12.12 4.57 -20.71
C GLY A 489 -13.33 4.42 -19.79
N LYS A 490 -14.52 4.90 -20.18
CA LYS A 490 -15.74 4.78 -19.35
C LYS A 490 -16.25 3.34 -19.35
N GLU A 491 -16.28 2.71 -20.53
CA GLU A 491 -16.65 1.30 -20.68
C GLU A 491 -15.63 0.40 -19.97
N TYR A 492 -14.33 0.66 -20.13
CA TYR A 492 -13.29 -0.07 -19.40
C TYR A 492 -13.47 0.03 -17.87
N LEU A 493 -13.70 1.25 -17.35
CA LEU A 493 -13.92 1.49 -15.92
C LEU A 493 -15.15 0.74 -15.37
N HIS A 494 -16.18 0.50 -16.20
CA HIS A 494 -17.32 -0.34 -15.83
C HIS A 494 -16.90 -1.78 -15.55
N TYR A 495 -16.10 -2.38 -16.43
CA TYR A 495 -15.57 -3.74 -16.24
C TYR A 495 -14.58 -3.82 -15.07
N LEU A 496 -13.73 -2.80 -14.88
CA LEU A 496 -12.85 -2.74 -13.72
C LEU A 496 -13.65 -2.74 -12.40
N LYS A 497 -14.75 -1.97 -12.32
CA LYS A 497 -15.65 -1.99 -11.16
C LYS A 497 -16.41 -3.31 -11.00
N LYS A 498 -16.59 -4.09 -12.07
CA LYS A 498 -17.13 -5.46 -11.98
C LYS A 498 -16.06 -6.40 -11.40
N ALA A 499 -14.81 -6.29 -11.87
CA ALA A 499 -13.67 -7.04 -11.33
C ALA A 499 -13.47 -6.79 -9.83
N THR A 500 -13.58 -5.53 -9.36
CA THR A 500 -13.45 -5.24 -7.93
C THR A 500 -14.45 -5.99 -7.05
N LYS A 501 -15.66 -6.29 -7.54
CA LYS A 501 -16.64 -7.07 -6.78
C LYS A 501 -16.21 -8.53 -6.58
N PHE A 502 -15.55 -9.13 -7.57
CA PHE A 502 -14.97 -10.46 -7.42
C PHE A 502 -13.81 -10.44 -6.42
N ILE A 503 -12.98 -9.39 -6.44
CA ILE A 503 -11.90 -9.19 -5.47
C ILE A 503 -12.47 -9.07 -4.06
N GLU A 504 -13.48 -8.22 -3.84
CA GLU A 504 -14.14 -8.04 -2.55
C GLU A 504 -14.77 -9.35 -2.05
N ALA A 505 -15.42 -10.12 -2.92
CA ALA A 505 -16.02 -11.40 -2.56
C ALA A 505 -14.99 -12.48 -2.20
N PHE A 506 -13.82 -12.46 -2.84
CA PHE A 506 -12.73 -13.39 -2.57
C PHE A 506 -11.98 -13.08 -1.26
N ASP A 507 -12.01 -11.81 -0.84
CA ASP A 507 -11.33 -11.27 0.34
C ASP A 507 -9.83 -11.63 0.37
N PRO A 508 -9.04 -11.21 -0.64
CA PRO A 508 -7.63 -11.53 -0.69
C PRO A 508 -6.86 -10.70 0.33
N LYS A 509 -5.84 -11.33 0.91
CA LYS A 509 -4.88 -10.65 1.77
C LYS A 509 -3.90 -9.78 0.98
N PHE A 510 -3.61 -10.17 -0.26
CA PHE A 510 -2.70 -9.46 -1.14
C PHE A 510 -3.31 -9.32 -2.54
N LEU A 511 -3.14 -8.14 -3.13
CA LEU A 511 -3.50 -7.87 -4.51
C LEU A 511 -2.23 -7.72 -5.34
N ILE A 512 -2.17 -8.40 -6.48
CA ILE A 512 -1.14 -8.21 -7.50
C ILE A 512 -1.83 -7.60 -8.71
N ILE A 513 -1.31 -6.48 -9.19
CA ILE A 513 -1.75 -5.84 -10.43
C ILE A 513 -0.70 -6.12 -11.51
N ALA A 514 -1.06 -6.94 -12.49
CA ALA A 514 -0.30 -7.02 -13.73
C ALA A 514 -0.68 -5.78 -14.57
N LEU A 515 0.21 -4.78 -14.55
CA LEU A 515 -0.03 -3.46 -15.13
C LEU A 515 0.54 -3.38 -16.54
N GLY A 516 -0.32 -3.57 -17.54
CA GLY A 516 -0.06 -3.09 -18.89
C GLY A 516 -0.52 -1.64 -19.07
N LEU A 517 0.20 -0.89 -19.91
CA LEU A 517 -0.16 0.47 -20.31
C LEU A 517 -0.55 0.55 -21.79
N ASP A 518 -0.72 -0.60 -22.43
CA ASP A 518 -1.18 -0.81 -23.80
C ASP A 518 -2.70 -0.73 -24.03
N PRO A 519 -3.58 -0.63 -23.01
CA PRO A 519 -4.94 -0.07 -23.21
C PRO A 519 -4.95 1.37 -23.74
N ALA A 520 -3.81 2.06 -23.72
CA ALA A 520 -3.70 3.47 -24.05
C ALA A 520 -4.00 3.76 -25.52
N LYS A 521 -4.60 4.93 -25.76
CA LYS A 521 -4.84 5.44 -27.10
C LYS A 521 -3.57 5.45 -27.98
N ASP A 522 -3.71 4.86 -29.16
CA ASP A 522 -2.68 4.66 -30.20
C ASP A 522 -1.46 3.84 -29.73
N ASP A 523 -1.58 3.02 -28.70
CA ASP A 523 -0.57 1.99 -28.45
C ASP A 523 -0.50 1.02 -29.63
N PRO A 524 0.70 0.65 -30.13
CA PRO A 524 0.81 -0.18 -31.33
C PRO A 524 0.33 -1.63 -31.12
N THR A 525 0.07 -2.05 -29.89
CA THR A 525 -0.32 -3.44 -29.57
C THR A 525 -1.76 -3.60 -29.12
N GLY A 526 -2.50 -2.48 -28.93
CA GLY A 526 -3.88 -2.49 -28.49
C GLY A 526 -4.76 -1.55 -29.32
N THR A 527 -6.06 -1.83 -29.35
CA THR A 527 -7.03 -1.04 -30.14
C THR A 527 -7.83 -0.03 -29.30
N TRP A 528 -7.70 -0.11 -27.98
CA TRP A 528 -8.46 0.73 -27.05
C TRP A 528 -7.96 2.17 -26.98
N GLN A 529 -8.79 3.03 -26.37
CA GLN A 529 -8.63 4.49 -26.45
C GLN A 529 -8.46 5.14 -25.07
N LEU A 530 -7.85 4.45 -24.09
CA LEU A 530 -7.68 5.01 -22.75
C LEU A 530 -6.73 6.21 -22.78
N LEU A 531 -7.15 7.28 -22.10
CA LEU A 531 -6.40 8.50 -21.88
C LEU A 531 -5.72 8.47 -20.50
N PRO A 532 -4.72 9.34 -20.23
CA PRO A 532 -4.06 9.39 -18.92
C PRO A 532 -5.04 9.49 -17.73
N LYS A 533 -6.11 10.29 -17.87
CA LYS A 533 -7.14 10.42 -16.84
C LYS A 533 -7.89 9.11 -16.54
N ASP A 534 -8.05 8.24 -17.53
CA ASP A 534 -8.70 6.95 -17.34
C ASP A 534 -7.81 6.02 -16.51
N PHE A 535 -6.50 6.05 -16.74
CA PHE A 535 -5.54 5.34 -15.87
C PHE A 535 -5.56 5.85 -14.43
N GLU A 536 -5.73 7.17 -14.20
CA GLU A 536 -5.89 7.73 -12.85
C GLU A 536 -7.16 7.20 -12.16
N GLU A 537 -8.30 7.18 -12.85
CA GLU A 537 -9.53 6.63 -12.27
C GLU A 537 -9.43 5.12 -12.03
N ASN A 538 -8.74 4.38 -12.90
CA ASN A 538 -8.47 2.95 -12.71
C ASN A 538 -7.65 2.73 -11.43
N GLY A 539 -6.53 3.44 -11.28
CA GLY A 539 -5.71 3.40 -10.07
C GLY A 539 -6.52 3.74 -8.83
N LYS A 540 -7.36 4.79 -8.89
CA LYS A 540 -8.19 5.23 -7.78
C LYS A 540 -9.24 4.21 -7.35
N VAL A 541 -9.87 3.51 -8.29
CA VAL A 541 -10.81 2.42 -7.98
C VAL A 541 -10.09 1.27 -7.29
N ILE A 542 -8.92 0.86 -7.81
CA ILE A 542 -8.11 -0.20 -7.21
C ILE A 542 -7.64 0.21 -5.80
N GLY A 543 -7.13 1.43 -5.63
CA GLY A 543 -6.63 1.92 -4.34
C GLY A 543 -7.69 1.95 -3.25
N LYS A 544 -8.96 2.17 -3.62
CA LYS A 544 -10.09 2.17 -2.68
C LYS A 544 -10.40 0.81 -2.05
N LEU A 545 -9.88 -0.28 -2.62
CA LEU A 545 -10.00 -1.61 -2.02
C LEU A 545 -9.24 -1.71 -0.69
N LYS A 546 -8.25 -0.83 -0.45
CA LYS A 546 -7.41 -0.82 0.77
C LYS A 546 -6.69 -2.15 1.05
N ILE A 547 -6.42 -2.93 0.01
CA ILE A 547 -5.67 -4.19 0.09
C ILE A 547 -4.18 -3.90 -0.17
N PRO A 548 -3.24 -4.48 0.60
CA PRO A 548 -1.81 -4.42 0.26
C PRO A 548 -1.60 -4.85 -1.20
N THR A 549 -1.02 -3.97 -2.02
CA THR A 549 -0.98 -4.08 -3.48
C THR A 549 0.44 -4.09 -4.02
N LEU A 550 0.80 -5.14 -4.77
CA LEU A 550 2.00 -5.21 -5.60
C LEU A 550 1.62 -4.88 -7.05
N VAL A 551 2.19 -3.83 -7.62
CA VAL A 551 2.07 -3.56 -9.05
C VAL A 551 3.28 -4.16 -9.76
N VAL A 552 3.08 -4.88 -10.85
CA VAL A 552 4.14 -5.48 -11.67
C VAL A 552 3.98 -4.97 -13.10
N GLN A 553 5.04 -4.40 -13.66
CA GLN A 553 4.99 -3.86 -15.01
C GLN A 553 4.91 -4.97 -16.08
N GLU A 554 3.89 -4.91 -16.93
CA GLU A 554 3.70 -5.78 -18.10
C GLU A 554 3.93 -4.99 -19.41
N GLY A 555 2.92 -4.86 -20.27
CA GLY A 555 2.96 -4.23 -21.59
C GLY A 555 2.90 -2.70 -21.59
N GLY A 556 2.59 -2.12 -22.75
CA GLY A 556 2.65 -0.69 -23.05
C GLY A 556 3.92 -0.25 -23.77
N TYR A 557 3.75 0.22 -25.01
CA TYR A 557 4.84 0.35 -25.99
C TYR A 557 4.87 1.72 -26.69
N LYS A 558 3.84 2.55 -26.53
CA LYS A 558 3.86 3.96 -26.96
C LYS A 558 4.73 4.82 -26.04
N ILE A 559 6.03 4.85 -26.31
CA ILE A 559 7.06 5.51 -25.47
C ILE A 559 6.72 6.95 -25.09
N ARG A 560 6.09 7.72 -26.00
CA ARG A 560 5.74 9.14 -25.79
C ARG A 560 4.70 9.36 -24.70
N SER A 561 3.77 8.43 -24.49
CA SER A 561 2.71 8.55 -23.47
C SER A 561 2.90 7.62 -22.28
N LEU A 562 3.77 6.61 -22.40
CA LEU A 562 3.96 5.53 -21.42
C LEU A 562 4.18 6.05 -20.00
N GLY A 563 5.17 6.91 -19.78
CA GLY A 563 5.44 7.46 -18.45
C GLY A 563 4.30 8.31 -17.90
N ASN A 564 3.62 9.08 -18.76
CA ASN A 564 2.49 9.91 -18.34
C ASN A 564 1.30 9.05 -17.88
N ASN A 565 1.02 7.95 -18.58
CA ASN A 565 -0.01 6.99 -18.19
C ASN A 565 0.34 6.31 -16.85
N ALA A 566 1.60 5.88 -16.67
CA ALA A 566 2.07 5.31 -15.42
C ALA A 566 1.91 6.29 -14.24
N LYS A 567 2.34 7.55 -14.44
CA LYS A 567 2.20 8.62 -13.44
C LYS A 567 0.74 8.81 -12.99
N HIS A 568 -0.19 8.85 -13.94
CA HIS A 568 -1.61 9.00 -13.64
C HIS A 568 -2.16 7.79 -12.89
N PHE A 569 -1.84 6.56 -13.33
CA PHE A 569 -2.22 5.33 -12.63
C PHE A 569 -1.77 5.35 -11.17
N PHE A 570 -0.49 5.62 -10.91
CA PHE A 570 0.04 5.63 -9.55
C PHE A 570 -0.46 6.79 -8.69
N THR A 571 -0.72 7.96 -9.30
CA THR A 571 -1.37 9.08 -8.60
C THR A 571 -2.76 8.68 -8.14
N GLY A 572 -3.54 8.06 -9.03
CA GLY A 572 -4.84 7.49 -8.74
C GLY A 572 -4.78 6.43 -7.64
N LEU A 573 -3.89 5.44 -7.79
CA LEU A 573 -3.70 4.35 -6.83
C LEU A 573 -3.36 4.86 -5.43
N TRP A 574 -2.38 5.77 -5.35
CA TRP A 574 -1.96 6.40 -4.10
C TRP A 574 -3.11 7.18 -3.46
N ASN A 575 -3.78 8.06 -4.23
CA ASN A 575 -4.92 8.82 -3.73
C ASN A 575 -6.07 7.91 -3.29
N GLY A 576 -6.38 6.87 -4.07
CA GLY A 576 -7.42 5.89 -3.75
C GLY A 576 -7.11 5.11 -2.47
N PHE A 577 -5.84 4.85 -2.18
CA PHE A 577 -5.42 4.12 -0.98
C PHE A 577 -5.30 5.00 0.27
N HIS A 578 -4.83 6.23 0.14
CA HIS A 578 -4.55 7.09 1.30
C HIS A 578 -5.69 8.04 1.69
N ASN A 579 -6.54 8.43 0.73
CA ASN A 579 -7.77 9.20 0.96
C ASN A 579 -8.97 8.27 1.16
#